data_AF-A0A2V8LFN1-F1
#
_entry.id   AF-A0A2V8LFN1-F1
#
_cell.length_a   1.000
_cell.length_b   1.000
_cell.length_c   1.000
_cell.angle_alpha   90.00
_cell.angle_beta   90.00
_cell.angle_gamma   90.00
#
_symmetry.space_group_name_H-M   'P 1'
#
loop_
_entity.id
_entity.type
_entity.pdbx_description
1 polymer ?
#
loop_
_entity_poly.entity_id
_entity_poly.type
_entity_poly.pdbx_seq_one_letter_code
_entity_poly.pdbx_strand_id
1 'polypeptide(L)'
;MWLAPGKQVGLSGRLLSGAESILTYCIECLAVIGLWNRRKNLSVWFLLLAASAGIVALGMVVSNIGAMYRLRYPFWILLVIVGAGGALDLFRRWSQRPSPMRS
;
A
#
# COMPACT_ATOMS: atom_id res chain seq x y z
N MET A 1 -4.80 9.67 28.52
CA MET A 1 -3.49 9.22 27.96
C MET A 1 -3.18 9.78 26.57
N TRP A 2 -4.16 10.26 25.77
CA TRP A 2 -3.93 10.87 24.46
C TRP A 2 -3.52 12.37 24.47
N LEU A 3 -3.51 13.01 25.63
CA LEU A 3 -3.18 14.45 25.80
C LEU A 3 -1.90 14.70 26.59
N ALA A 4 -1.15 13.65 26.94
CA ALA A 4 0.16 13.82 27.55
C ALA A 4 1.19 14.01 26.43
N PRO A 5 1.93 15.13 26.38
CA PRO A 5 3.03 15.28 25.43
C PRO A 5 4.12 14.27 25.78
N GLY A 6 4.04 13.09 25.14
CA GLY A 6 5.07 12.07 25.21
C GLY A 6 6.36 12.65 24.65
N LYS A 7 7.36 12.80 25.51
CA LYS A 7 8.70 13.38 25.27
C LYS A 7 9.57 12.63 24.23
N GLN A 8 9.01 11.78 23.35
CA GLN A 8 9.76 10.63 22.80
C GLN A 8 9.79 10.45 21.28
N VAL A 9 9.21 11.35 20.47
CA VAL A 9 9.52 11.38 19.03
C VAL A 9 9.82 12.82 18.62
N GLY A 10 11.11 13.12 18.45
CA GLY A 10 11.55 14.41 17.91
C GLY A 10 10.96 14.68 16.51
N LEU A 11 11.15 15.90 16.00
CA LEU A 11 10.67 16.37 14.69
C LEU A 11 10.90 15.32 13.57
N SER A 12 12.05 14.65 13.59
CA SER A 12 12.46 13.61 12.64
C SER A 12 11.51 12.40 12.62
N GLY A 13 11.02 11.96 13.79
CA GLY A 13 10.10 10.83 13.88
C GLY A 13 8.71 11.16 13.32
N ARG A 14 8.27 12.41 13.48
CA ARG A 14 7.00 12.88 12.90
C ARG A 14 7.09 13.02 11.38
N LEU A 15 8.21 13.52 10.86
CA LEU A 15 8.43 13.64 9.42
C LEU A 15 8.56 12.26 8.75
N LEU A 16 9.30 11.34 9.36
CA LEU A 16 9.44 9.97 8.85
C LEU A 16 8.10 9.24 8.84
N SER A 17 7.35 9.29 9.95
CA SER A 17 6.03 8.67 10.03
C SER A 17 5.01 9.31 9.07
N GLY A 18 5.09 10.63 8.87
CA GLY A 18 4.29 11.35 7.88
C GLY A 18 4.62 10.91 6.44
N ALA A 19 5.90 10.82 6.09
CA ALA A 19 6.36 10.36 4.78
C ALA A 19 5.97 8.89 4.52
N GLU A 20 6.14 8.01 5.51
CA GLU A 20 5.68 6.62 5.42
C GLU A 20 4.17 6.55 5.18
N SER A 21 3.38 7.37 5.87
CA SER A 21 1.92 7.39 5.71
C SER A 21 1.50 7.88 4.32
N ILE A 22 2.17 8.90 3.77
CA ILE A 22 1.90 9.38 2.40
C ILE A 22 2.25 8.30 1.37
N LEU A 23 3.42 7.68 1.51
CA LEU A 23 3.88 6.63 0.61
C LEU A 23 2.90 5.45 0.60
N THR A 24 2.41 5.08 1.78
CA THR A 24 1.38 4.06 1.98
C THR A 24 0.13 4.36 1.17
N TYR A 25 -0.44 5.54 1.36
CA TYR A 25 -1.67 5.91 0.67
C TYR A 25 -1.47 5.96 -0.85
N CYS A 26 -0.31 6.39 -1.33
CA CYS A 26 0.03 6.31 -2.74
C CYS A 26 0.03 4.86 -3.25
N ILE A 27 0.64 3.93 -2.51
CA ILE A 27 0.66 2.51 -2.86
C ILE A 27 -0.76 1.92 -2.85
N GLU A 28 -1.57 2.24 -1.84
CA GLU A 28 -2.96 1.78 -1.77
C GLU A 28 -3.80 2.30 -2.93
N CYS A 29 -3.68 3.57 -3.29
CA CYS A 29 -4.33 4.14 -4.47
C CYS A 29 -3.91 3.41 -5.75
N LEU A 30 -2.61 3.13 -5.93
CA LEU A 30 -2.12 2.36 -7.07
C LEU A 30 -2.62 0.92 -7.07
N ALA A 31 -2.75 0.30 -5.90
CA ALA A 31 -3.30 -1.04 -5.75
C ALA A 31 -4.78 -1.08 -6.15
N VAL A 32 -5.57 -0.07 -5.77
CA VAL A 32 -6.97 0.07 -6.19
C VAL A 32 -7.07 0.27 -7.70
N ILE A 33 -6.21 1.10 -8.30
CA ILE A 33 -6.16 1.31 -9.75
C ILE A 33 -5.78 0.01 -10.48
N GLY A 34 -4.80 -0.73 -9.95
CA GLY A 34 -4.38 -2.03 -10.48
C GLY A 34 -5.48 -3.08 -10.40
N LEU A 35 -6.19 -3.14 -9.28
CA LEU A 35 -7.36 -4.00 -9.10
C LEU A 35 -8.47 -3.65 -10.10
N TRP A 36 -8.75 -2.35 -10.30
CA TRP A 36 -9.77 -1.90 -11.24
C TRP A 36 -9.42 -2.26 -12.69
N ASN A 37 -8.15 -2.09 -13.08
CA ASN A 37 -7.67 -2.44 -14.42
C ASN A 37 -7.61 -3.95 -14.66
N ARG A 38 -7.27 -4.75 -13.64
CA ARG A 38 -7.13 -6.21 -13.74
C ARG A 38 -8.23 -6.99 -13.03
N ARG A 39 -9.44 -6.41 -12.95
CA ARG A 39 -10.62 -7.02 -12.29
C ARG A 39 -10.96 -8.44 -12.76
N LYS A 40 -10.55 -8.81 -13.99
CA LYS A 40 -10.78 -10.14 -14.59
C LYS A 40 -9.72 -11.18 -14.21
N ASN A 41 -8.64 -10.79 -13.53
CA ASN A 41 -7.56 -11.69 -13.15
C ASN A 41 -7.77 -12.20 -11.72
N LEU A 42 -8.07 -13.50 -11.58
CA LEU A 42 -8.31 -14.15 -10.29
C LEU A 42 -7.11 -14.05 -9.35
N SER A 43 -5.88 -14.00 -9.87
CA SER A 43 -4.67 -13.90 -9.04
C SER A 43 -4.62 -12.63 -8.20
N VAL A 44 -5.14 -11.51 -8.73
CA VAL A 44 -5.19 -10.24 -7.98
C VAL A 44 -6.18 -10.32 -6.82
N TRP A 45 -7.30 -11.00 -7.03
CA TRP A 45 -8.29 -11.25 -5.98
C TRP A 45 -7.75 -12.18 -4.88
N PHE A 46 -7.00 -13.23 -5.25
CA PHE A 46 -6.33 -14.09 -4.26
C PHE A 46 -5.30 -13.31 -3.43
N LEU A 47 -4.49 -12.47 -4.07
CA LEU A 47 -3.52 -11.62 -3.36
C LEU A 47 -4.21 -10.66 -2.39
N LEU A 48 -5.32 -10.04 -2.82
CA LEU A 48 -6.08 -9.12 -1.98
C LEU A 48 -6.74 -9.82 -0.79
N LEU A 49 -7.29 -11.02 -1.02
CA LEU A 49 -7.93 -11.82 0.03
C LEU A 49 -6.89 -12.34 1.04
N ALA A 50 -5.73 -12.81 0.56
CA ALA A 50 -4.63 -13.23 1.44
C ALA A 50 -4.09 -12.05 2.27
N ALA A 51 -3.93 -10.87 1.66
CA ALA A 51 -3.47 -9.68 2.35
C ALA A 51 -4.48 -9.20 3.42
N SER A 52 -5.77 -9.13 3.07
CA SER A 52 -6.80 -8.67 4.01
C SER A 52 -7.01 -9.66 5.16
N ALA A 53 -7.06 -10.97 4.87
CA ALA A 53 -7.14 -12.01 5.89
C ALA A 53 -5.93 -11.95 6.83
N GLY A 54 -4.73 -11.75 6.29
CA GLY A 54 -3.50 -11.62 7.06
C GLY A 54 -3.48 -10.39 7.97
N ILE A 55 -3.90 -9.22 7.46
CA ILE A 55 -3.97 -7.98 8.24
C ILE A 55 -4.99 -8.11 9.37
N VAL A 56 -6.17 -8.67 9.08
CA VAL A 56 -7.23 -8.89 10.08
C VAL A 56 -6.77 -9.89 11.14
N ALA A 57 -6.19 -11.02 10.73
CA ALA A 57 -5.64 -12.01 11.65
C ALA A 57 -4.53 -11.42 12.51
N LEU A 58 -3.65 -10.59 11.94
CA LEU A 58 -2.59 -9.92 12.69
C LEU A 58 -3.17 -9.01 13.79
N GLY A 59 -4.20 -8.22 13.46
CA GLY A 59 -4.87 -7.35 14.42
C GLY A 59 -5.62 -8.10 15.52
N MET A 60 -6.10 -9.32 15.25
CA MET A 60 -6.80 -10.14 16.24
C MET A 60 -5.86 -11.01 17.10
N VAL A 61 -4.80 -11.55 16.52
CA VAL A 61 -3.91 -12.53 17.18
C VAL A 61 -2.79 -11.83 17.96
N VAL A 62 -2.29 -10.71 17.46
CA VAL A 62 -1.09 -10.07 18.03
C VAL A 62 -1.49 -8.83 18.84
N SER A 63 -1.55 -8.99 20.17
CA SER A 63 -1.77 -7.88 21.10
C SER A 63 -0.52 -7.02 21.35
N ASN A 64 0.67 -7.52 20.98
CA ASN A 64 1.93 -6.81 21.15
C ASN A 64 2.23 -5.88 19.95
N ILE A 65 2.20 -4.58 20.20
CA ILE A 65 2.47 -3.52 19.19
C ILE A 65 3.83 -3.68 18.50
N GLY A 66 4.87 -4.11 19.23
CA GLY A 66 6.22 -4.30 18.67
C GLY A 66 6.33 -5.53 17.75
N ALA A 67 5.59 -6.60 18.05
CA ALA A 67 5.48 -7.77 17.18
C ALA A 67 4.61 -7.47 15.95
N MET A 68 3.51 -6.74 16.15
CA MET A 68 2.61 -6.30 15.08
C MET A 68 3.35 -5.46 14.02
N TYR A 69 4.24 -4.56 14.44
CA TYR A 69 5.06 -3.77 13.51
C TYR A 69 5.93 -4.64 12.58
N ARG A 70 6.55 -5.69 13.10
CA ARG A 70 7.42 -6.59 12.31
C ARG A 70 6.62 -7.51 11.40
N LEU A 71 5.50 -8.01 11.89
CA LEU A 71 4.65 -8.97 11.17
C LEU A 71 3.70 -8.30 10.17
N ARG A 72 3.62 -6.97 10.16
CA ARG A 72 2.85 -6.20 9.17
C ARG A 72 3.50 -6.22 7.77
N TYR A 73 4.83 -6.18 7.69
CA TYR A 73 5.57 -6.04 6.42
C TYR A 73 5.25 -7.12 5.36
N PRO A 74 5.11 -8.42 5.71
CA PRO A 74 4.77 -9.47 4.74
C PRO A 74 3.41 -9.29 4.09
N PHE A 75 2.42 -8.70 4.78
CA PHE A 75 1.11 -8.45 4.17
C PHE A 75 1.12 -7.18 3.32
N TRP A 76 1.92 -6.20 3.74
CA TRP A 76 2.12 -4.97 3.01
C TRP A 76 2.85 -5.15 1.69
N ILE A 77 3.81 -6.07 1.60
CA ILE A 77 4.49 -6.37 0.34
C ILE A 77 3.49 -6.86 -0.72
N LEU A 78 2.43 -7.58 -0.33
CA LEU A 78 1.40 -8.07 -1.26
C LEU A 78 0.61 -6.91 -1.87
N LEU A 79 0.28 -5.88 -1.07
CA LEU A 79 -0.34 -4.67 -1.56
C LEU A 79 0.58 -3.89 -2.50
N VAL A 80 1.88 -3.83 -2.17
CA VAL A 80 2.90 -3.23 -3.05
C VAL A 80 2.97 -3.96 -4.40
N ILE A 81 2.95 -5.30 -4.41
CA ILE A 81 2.98 -6.09 -5.66
C ILE A 81 1.76 -5.79 -6.53
N VAL A 82 0.56 -5.72 -5.93
CA VAL A 82 -0.67 -5.35 -6.65
C VAL A 82 -0.60 -3.90 -7.17
N GLY A 83 -0.11 -2.97 -6.35
CA GLY A 83 0.08 -1.57 -6.73
C GLY A 83 1.11 -1.37 -7.83
N ALA A 84 2.23 -2.09 -7.79
CA ALA A 84 3.25 -2.08 -8.84
C ALA A 84 2.70 -2.57 -10.17
N GLY A 85 1.88 -3.64 -10.16
CA GLY A 85 1.16 -4.10 -11.34
C GLY A 85 0.23 -3.02 -11.93
N GLY A 86 -0.50 -2.30 -11.07
CA GLY A 86 -1.35 -1.18 -11.47
C GLY A 86 -0.57 0.01 -12.04
N ALA A 87 0.56 0.35 -11.42
CA ALA A 87 1.44 1.42 -11.86
C ALA A 87 2.05 1.12 -13.24
N LEU A 88 2.50 -0.11 -13.48
CA LEU A 88 3.02 -0.56 -14.78
C LEU A 88 1.96 -0.49 -15.89
N ASP A 89 0.73 -0.92 -15.59
CA ASP A 89 -0.38 -0.82 -16.55
C ASP A 89 -0.71 0.65 -16.88
N LEU A 90 -0.69 1.53 -15.87
CA LEU A 90 -0.90 2.97 -16.06
C LEU A 90 0.23 3.59 -16.88
N PHE A 91 1.49 3.25 -16.56
CA PHE A 91 2.67 3.73 -17.28
C PHE A 91 2.66 3.27 -18.74
N ARG A 92 2.28 2.01 -19.01
CA ARG A 92 2.13 1.48 -20.37
C ARG A 92 1.06 2.24 -21.16
N ARG A 93 -0.10 2.54 -20.55
CA ARG A 93 -1.16 3.34 -21.18
C ARG A 93 -0.71 4.77 -21.48
N TRP A 94 0.12 5.36 -20.62
CA TRP A 94 0.64 6.71 -20.80
C TRP A 94 1.70 6.77 -21.90
N SER A 95 2.58 5.77 -21.96
CA SER A 95 3.61 5.63 -23.00
C SER A 95 3.03 5.33 -24.39
N GLN A 96 1.86 4.69 -24.48
CA GLN A 96 1.20 4.39 -25.76
C GLN A 96 0.27 5.49 -26.28
N ARG A 97 0.24 6.69 -25.68
CA ARG A 97 -0.49 7.82 -26.28
C ARG A 97 0.19 8.20 -27.60
N PRO A 98 -0.46 8.01 -28.77
CA PRO A 98 0.13 8.38 -30.04
C PRO A 98 0.30 9.90 -30.04
N SER A 99 1.51 10.37 -30.36
CA SER A 99 1.75 11.77 -30.66
C SER A 99 0.72 12.24 -31.69
N PRO A 100 -0.03 13.33 -31.46
CA PRO A 100 -0.94 13.84 -32.46
C PRO A 100 -0.11 14.16 -33.70
N MET A 101 -0.36 13.43 -34.79
CA MET A 101 0.20 13.73 -36.11
C MET A 101 -0.23 15.15 -36.45
N ARG A 102 0.72 16.09 -36.36
CA ARG A 102 0.59 17.41 -36.95
C ARG A 102 0.69 17.23 -38.46
N SER A 103 -0.46 17.30 -39.14
CA SER A 103 -0.57 17.56 -40.58
C SER A 103 -0.43 19.06 -40.84
#